data_AF-A0A3B1C3G5-F1
#
_entry.id   AF-A0A3B1C3G5-F1
#
_cell.length_a   1.000
_cell.length_b   1.000
_cell.length_c   1.000
_cell.angle_alpha   90.00
_cell.angle_beta   90.00
_cell.angle_gamma   90.00
#
_symmetry.space_group_name_H-M   'P 1'
#
loop_
_entity.id
_entity.type
_entity.pdbx_description
1 polymer ?
#
loop_
_entity_poly.entity_id
_entity_poly.type
_entity_poly.pdbx_seq_one_letter_code
_entity_poly.pdbx_strand_id
1 'polypeptide(L)'
;MTNSTPSKQNLIVSGLVGAALIVLAMMYYSPIWWVSLTAPNYPEEAFPDGVRIQFHMNGVFNGCKKIDNDEIVEDEALDCVHEMDTINHYVGMYPIAAGGPVERAFSQFLIIFLAVMLVGFVATNPKLRMGILGTGFAAIFVWMYLTMYSDDGIALENGGFIYAMVNSLDQDASDKDASAGDLDAGAALIARMKESLKASGVEVEEDKPEKDITEKQRLLDSIRITFEKGQQNQDPSLREPWNGSAYQVMGWHYGKSLGRYFNNQEEIVPMVKTLKMAINVVFFGLSAAMLFMLIATRRTGKLFYWLLVVIPLALPFFFVVEYAAWLWWFGHSLNEMGAFTVKPFMPTVFGQGKVAQFSTHSYPDIGFLLMLIFSVLLSAAALVRRRQLKENDTL
;
A
#
# COMPACT_ATOMS: atom_id res chain seq x y z
N MET A 1 -11.16 41.41 20.59
CA MET A 1 -10.77 40.61 19.41
C MET A 1 -9.72 41.41 18.65
N THR A 2 -8.44 41.21 18.93
CA THR A 2 -7.37 41.89 18.18
C THR A 2 -7.09 41.07 16.93
N ASN A 3 -7.60 41.54 15.79
CA ASN A 3 -7.20 41.08 14.46
C ASN A 3 -5.73 41.43 14.25
N SER A 4 -4.83 40.58 14.73
CA SER A 4 -3.41 40.66 14.41
C SER A 4 -3.22 40.08 13.01
N THR A 5 -2.97 40.95 12.03
CA THR A 5 -2.55 40.56 10.68
C THR A 5 -1.45 39.50 10.77
N PRO A 6 -1.55 38.37 10.06
CA PRO A 6 -0.52 37.33 10.13
C PRO A 6 0.82 37.93 9.70
N SER A 7 1.85 37.76 10.54
CA SER A 7 3.21 38.19 10.20
C SER A 7 3.64 37.63 8.85
N LYS A 8 4.45 38.38 8.09
CA LYS A 8 4.98 37.96 6.78
C LYS A 8 5.63 36.57 6.87
N GLN A 9 6.36 36.27 7.95
CA GLN A 9 6.95 34.96 8.20
C GLN A 9 5.89 33.84 8.35
N ASN A 10 4.76 34.10 9.02
CA ASN A 10 3.67 33.12 9.12
C ASN A 10 3.08 32.78 7.75
N LEU A 11 2.87 33.78 6.89
CA LEU A 11 2.37 33.56 5.54
C LEU A 11 3.33 32.71 4.71
N ILE A 12 4.64 32.97 4.80
CA ILE A 12 5.68 32.18 4.12
C ILE A 12 5.67 30.73 4.61
N VAL A 13 5.65 30.50 5.93
CA VAL A 13 5.60 29.14 6.51
C VAL A 13 4.34 28.41 6.07
N SER A 14 3.17 29.07 6.12
CA SER A 14 1.92 28.48 5.65
C SER A 14 1.96 28.12 4.17
N GLY A 15 2.53 28.98 3.33
CA GLY A 15 2.68 28.72 1.88
C GLY A 15 3.58 27.52 1.59
N LEU A 16 4.74 27.44 2.26
CA LEU A 16 5.67 26.31 2.12
C LEU A 16 5.06 24.99 2.60
N VAL A 17 4.39 25.01 3.75
CA VAL A 17 3.70 23.82 4.28
C VAL A 17 2.51 23.44 3.39
N GLY A 18 1.75 24.40 2.88
CA GLY A 18 0.66 24.14 1.94
C GLY A 18 1.16 23.47 0.66
N ALA A 19 2.26 23.96 0.08
CA ALA A 19 2.92 23.30 -1.05
C ALA A 19 3.41 21.89 -0.69
N ALA A 20 3.99 21.71 0.50
CA ALA A 20 4.43 20.39 0.98
C ALA A 20 3.25 19.41 1.12
N LEU A 21 2.08 19.85 1.60
CA LEU A 21 0.88 19.02 1.70
C LEU A 21 0.35 18.59 0.33
N ILE A 22 0.42 19.45 -0.68
CA ILE A 22 0.06 19.09 -2.07
C ILE A 22 1.02 18.03 -2.60
N VAL A 23 2.33 18.20 -2.39
CA VAL A 23 3.35 17.22 -2.77
C VAL A 23 3.15 15.89 -2.03
N LEU A 24 2.78 15.93 -0.74
CA LEU A 24 2.45 14.75 0.07
C LEU A 24 1.24 13.99 -0.48
N ALA A 25 0.22 14.69 -0.97
CA ALA A 25 -0.93 14.04 -1.59
C ALA A 25 -0.56 13.40 -2.95
N MET A 26 0.23 14.09 -3.78
CA MET A 26 0.67 13.56 -5.08
C MET A 26 1.57 12.32 -4.93
N MET A 27 2.51 12.34 -3.98
CA MET A 27 3.45 11.23 -3.80
C MET A 27 2.75 9.94 -3.39
N TYR A 28 1.63 10.00 -2.67
CA TYR A 28 0.93 8.80 -2.20
C TYR A 28 0.42 7.92 -3.33
N TYR A 29 0.06 8.53 -4.47
CA TYR A 29 -0.44 7.84 -5.66
C TYR A 29 0.64 7.63 -6.73
N SER A 30 1.87 8.08 -6.49
CA SER A 30 2.96 7.99 -7.44
C SER A 30 3.85 6.77 -7.16
N PRO A 31 4.45 6.15 -8.19
CA PRO A 31 5.48 5.14 -7.99
C PRO A 31 6.66 5.81 -7.27
N ILE A 32 7.13 5.22 -6.18
CA ILE A 32 8.23 5.75 -5.37
C ILE A 32 9.55 5.16 -5.84
N TRP A 33 9.54 3.86 -6.11
CA TRP A 33 10.73 3.10 -6.50
C TRP A 33 10.32 2.03 -7.49
N TRP A 34 11.21 1.65 -8.39
CA TRP A 34 10.96 0.54 -9.30
C TRP A 34 12.10 -0.46 -9.23
N VAL A 35 11.74 -1.72 -9.45
CA VAL A 35 12.69 -2.82 -9.61
C VAL A 35 12.38 -3.54 -10.91
N SER A 36 13.42 -3.89 -11.65
CA SER A 36 13.33 -4.71 -12.85
C SER A 36 14.32 -5.87 -12.80
N LEU A 37 13.88 -7.04 -13.26
CA LEU A 37 14.76 -8.18 -13.53
C LEU A 37 14.89 -8.40 -15.04
N THR A 38 16.12 -8.55 -15.51
CA THR A 38 16.44 -8.94 -16.89
C THR A 38 17.23 -10.25 -16.86
N ALA A 39 16.96 -11.14 -17.83
CA ALA A 39 17.70 -12.39 -17.99
C ALA A 39 17.57 -12.89 -19.44
N PRO A 40 18.42 -13.83 -19.88
CA PRO A 40 18.35 -14.37 -21.24
C PRO A 40 16.99 -14.95 -21.63
N ASN A 41 16.22 -15.44 -20.65
CA ASN A 41 14.88 -15.98 -20.86
C ASN A 41 13.78 -14.90 -21.01
N TYR A 42 14.11 -13.65 -20.73
CA TYR A 42 13.25 -12.47 -20.85
C TYR A 42 13.87 -11.53 -21.88
N PRO A 43 13.72 -11.82 -23.19
CA PRO A 43 14.38 -11.09 -24.27
C PRO A 43 13.85 -9.65 -24.38
N GLU A 44 14.70 -8.71 -24.76
CA GLU A 44 14.36 -7.27 -24.80
C GLU A 44 13.21 -6.96 -25.78
N GLU A 45 13.00 -7.79 -26.80
CA GLU A 45 11.90 -7.65 -27.75
C GLU A 45 10.51 -7.85 -27.10
N ALA A 46 10.43 -8.73 -26.10
CA ALA A 46 9.20 -9.01 -25.34
C ALA A 46 9.22 -8.37 -23.93
N PHE A 47 10.38 -7.98 -23.43
CA PHE A 47 10.57 -7.40 -22.10
C PHE A 47 11.55 -6.21 -22.17
N PRO A 48 11.19 -5.11 -22.84
CA PRO A 48 12.10 -3.98 -23.06
C PRO A 48 12.54 -3.32 -21.75
N ASP A 49 11.66 -3.33 -20.74
CA ASP A 49 11.93 -2.82 -19.40
C ASP A 49 12.28 -3.95 -18.40
N GLY A 50 12.45 -5.20 -18.87
CA GLY A 50 12.53 -6.41 -18.04
C GLY A 50 11.20 -6.73 -17.32
N VAL A 51 11.26 -7.68 -16.38
CA VAL A 51 10.14 -7.96 -15.45
C VAL A 51 10.12 -6.84 -14.41
N ARG A 52 9.34 -5.79 -14.68
CA ARG A 52 9.33 -4.54 -13.89
C ARG A 52 8.14 -4.47 -12.95
N ILE A 53 8.42 -4.13 -11.70
CA ILE A 53 7.42 -3.81 -10.66
C ILE A 53 7.64 -2.40 -10.11
N GLN A 54 6.57 -1.78 -9.64
CA GLN A 54 6.59 -0.42 -9.08
C GLN A 54 6.09 -0.43 -7.63
N PHE A 55 6.89 0.11 -6.72
CA PHE A 55 6.57 0.27 -5.32
C PHE A 55 5.87 1.62 -5.10
N HIS A 56 4.67 1.58 -4.52
CA HIS A 56 3.92 2.75 -4.08
C HIS A 56 3.70 2.66 -2.57
N MET A 57 3.22 3.75 -1.95
CA MET A 57 2.87 3.73 -0.51
C MET A 57 1.79 2.69 -0.17
N ASN A 58 0.86 2.47 -1.10
CA ASN A 58 -0.33 1.66 -0.90
C ASN A 58 -0.25 0.27 -1.53
N GLY A 59 0.86 -0.12 -2.18
CA GLY A 59 0.91 -1.37 -2.93
C GLY A 59 2.15 -1.55 -3.78
N VAL A 60 2.24 -2.73 -4.40
CA VAL A 60 3.18 -2.99 -5.50
C VAL A 60 2.35 -3.24 -6.74
N PHE A 61 2.69 -2.55 -7.82
CA PHE A 61 1.90 -2.50 -9.05
C PHE A 61 2.71 -2.99 -10.24
N ASN A 62 1.99 -3.45 -11.26
CA ASN A 62 2.57 -3.90 -12.50
C ASN A 62 3.32 -2.75 -13.20
N GLY A 63 4.60 -2.96 -13.49
CA GLY A 63 5.43 -2.00 -14.21
C GLY A 63 5.61 -2.33 -15.70
N CYS A 64 5.10 -3.47 -16.14
CA CYS A 64 5.13 -3.89 -17.53
C CYS A 64 4.00 -3.22 -18.33
N LYS A 65 4.28 -3.01 -19.62
CA LYS A 65 3.37 -2.34 -20.55
C LYS A 65 2.95 -3.32 -21.61
N LYS A 66 1.72 -3.17 -22.08
CA LYS A 66 1.21 -3.91 -23.22
C LYS A 66 2.12 -3.67 -24.42
N ILE A 67 2.56 -4.76 -25.05
CA ILE A 67 3.34 -4.72 -26.29
C ILE A 67 2.40 -4.93 -27.46
N ASP A 68 2.52 -4.06 -28.46
CA ASP A 68 1.82 -4.17 -29.74
C ASP A 68 2.91 -4.22 -30.82
N ASN A 69 3.22 -5.43 -31.28
CA ASN A 69 4.25 -5.69 -32.30
C ASN A 69 3.68 -6.64 -33.36
N ASP A 70 4.20 -6.53 -34.60
CA ASP A 70 3.74 -7.30 -35.75
C ASP A 70 3.86 -8.83 -35.56
N GLU A 71 4.71 -9.29 -34.63
CA GLU A 71 4.94 -10.70 -34.29
C GLU A 71 4.35 -11.13 -32.92
N ILE A 72 4.04 -10.19 -32.03
CA ILE A 72 3.58 -10.45 -30.66
C ILE A 72 2.40 -9.54 -30.36
N VAL A 73 1.21 -10.14 -30.33
CA VAL A 73 -0.04 -9.46 -29.97
C VAL A 73 -0.48 -9.97 -28.60
N GLU A 74 -0.42 -9.10 -27.59
CA GLU A 74 -0.97 -9.37 -26.26
C GLU A 74 -2.32 -8.66 -26.11
N ASP A 75 -3.33 -9.36 -25.58
CA ASP A 75 -4.64 -8.75 -25.32
C ASP A 75 -4.59 -7.81 -24.10
N GLU A 76 -3.80 -8.15 -23.09
CA GLU A 76 -3.58 -7.41 -21.85
C GLU A 76 -2.08 -7.30 -21.53
N ALA A 77 -1.67 -6.30 -20.75
CA ALA A 77 -0.28 -6.19 -20.31
C ALA A 77 0.08 -7.35 -19.38
N LEU A 78 1.22 -7.99 -19.62
CA LEU A 78 1.73 -9.05 -18.78
C LEU A 78 1.83 -8.63 -17.30
N ASP A 79 1.36 -9.48 -16.38
CA ASP A 79 1.47 -9.24 -14.94
C ASP A 79 2.90 -9.54 -14.44
N CYS A 80 3.73 -8.50 -14.43
CA CYS A 80 5.10 -8.62 -13.95
C CYS A 80 5.23 -8.75 -12.43
N VAL A 81 4.17 -8.51 -11.66
CA VAL A 81 4.17 -8.87 -10.22
C VAL A 81 4.07 -10.38 -10.09
N HIS A 82 3.18 -11.02 -10.87
CA HIS A 82 3.08 -12.47 -10.90
C HIS A 82 4.38 -13.14 -11.39
N GLU A 83 4.96 -12.66 -12.49
CA GLU A 83 6.23 -13.20 -13.00
C GLU A 83 7.37 -13.05 -11.98
N MET A 84 7.44 -11.90 -11.29
CA MET A 84 8.41 -11.69 -10.21
C MET A 84 8.21 -12.68 -9.06
N ASP A 85 6.96 -12.91 -8.65
CA ASP A 85 6.65 -13.87 -7.58
C ASP A 85 6.98 -15.31 -7.98
N THR A 86 6.74 -15.68 -9.24
CA THR A 86 7.15 -16.97 -9.80
C THR A 86 8.67 -17.12 -9.74
N ILE A 87 9.44 -16.11 -10.17
CA ILE A 87 10.92 -16.12 -10.06
C ILE A 87 11.36 -16.21 -8.59
N ASN A 88 10.77 -15.42 -7.71
CA ASN A 88 11.06 -15.43 -6.27
C ASN A 88 10.86 -16.82 -5.67
N HIS A 89 9.74 -17.47 -5.99
CA HIS A 89 9.42 -18.81 -5.52
C HIS A 89 10.51 -19.83 -5.88
N TYR A 90 11.04 -19.79 -7.12
CA TYR A 90 12.11 -20.71 -7.56
C TYR A 90 13.39 -20.61 -6.71
N VAL A 91 13.71 -19.44 -6.18
CA VAL A 91 14.91 -19.23 -5.33
C VAL A 91 14.60 -19.24 -3.83
N GLY A 92 13.37 -19.59 -3.45
CA GLY A 92 12.93 -19.64 -2.06
C GLY A 92 12.53 -18.29 -1.47
N MET A 93 12.49 -17.20 -2.24
CA MET A 93 11.99 -15.91 -1.75
C MET A 93 10.46 -15.94 -1.65
N TYR A 94 9.92 -15.41 -0.54
CA TYR A 94 8.48 -15.21 -0.36
C TYR A 94 7.89 -14.27 -1.43
N PRO A 95 6.58 -14.38 -1.73
CA PRO A 95 5.92 -13.47 -2.67
C PRO A 95 6.00 -12.02 -2.20
N ILE A 96 5.97 -11.07 -3.13
CA ILE A 96 6.04 -9.63 -2.90
C ILE A 96 4.95 -9.16 -1.93
N ALA A 97 3.77 -9.79 -1.97
CA ALA A 97 2.70 -9.53 -1.02
C ALA A 97 3.09 -9.77 0.45
N ALA A 98 4.12 -10.59 0.73
CA ALA A 98 4.61 -10.85 2.07
C ALA A 98 5.45 -9.70 2.67
N GLY A 99 5.97 -8.79 1.83
CA GLY A 99 6.81 -7.67 2.25
C GLY A 99 6.00 -6.44 2.61
N GLY A 100 6.32 -5.77 3.72
CA GLY A 100 5.65 -4.53 4.16
C GLY A 100 4.12 -4.60 4.27
N PRO A 101 3.51 -5.71 4.75
CA PRO A 101 2.04 -5.84 4.73
C PRO A 101 1.36 -4.86 5.69
N VAL A 102 1.98 -4.56 6.84
CA VAL A 102 1.42 -3.61 7.82
C VAL A 102 1.63 -2.18 7.35
N GLU A 103 2.80 -1.88 6.82
CA GLU A 103 3.17 -0.53 6.42
C GLU A 103 2.36 -0.06 5.22
N ARG A 104 2.11 -0.95 4.24
CA ARG A 104 1.20 -0.65 3.12
C ARG A 104 -0.24 -0.43 3.58
N ALA A 105 -0.76 -1.25 4.49
CA ALA A 105 -2.11 -1.08 5.04
C ALA A 105 -2.24 0.20 5.86
N PHE A 106 -1.24 0.51 6.71
CA PHE A 106 -1.29 1.70 7.56
C PHE A 106 -0.86 2.98 6.87
N SER A 107 -0.37 2.91 5.63
CA SER A 107 0.19 4.02 4.88
C SER A 107 -0.75 5.23 4.79
N GLN A 108 -2.05 5.01 4.53
CA GLN A 108 -3.02 6.10 4.46
C GLN A 108 -3.16 6.86 5.79
N PHE A 109 -3.15 6.14 6.92
CA PHE A 109 -3.24 6.75 8.24
C PHE A 109 -1.95 7.50 8.58
N LEU A 110 -0.79 6.93 8.23
CA LEU A 110 0.52 7.55 8.43
C LEU A 110 0.62 8.87 7.66
N ILE A 111 0.19 8.90 6.40
CA ILE A 111 0.24 10.12 5.58
C ILE A 111 -0.67 11.22 6.15
N ILE A 112 -1.89 10.88 6.57
CA ILE A 112 -2.79 11.85 7.21
C ILE A 112 -2.28 12.28 8.58
N PHE A 113 -1.62 11.40 9.33
CA PHE A 113 -0.94 11.74 10.58
C PHE A 113 0.15 12.79 10.35
N LEU A 114 1.03 12.58 9.36
CA LEU A 114 2.05 13.56 8.97
C LEU A 114 1.41 14.89 8.51
N ALA A 115 0.31 14.83 7.74
CA ALA A 115 -0.41 16.03 7.30
C ALA A 115 -0.96 16.83 8.49
N VAL A 116 -1.62 16.18 9.45
CA VAL A 116 -2.15 16.83 10.67
C VAL A 116 -1.03 17.46 11.49
N MET A 117 0.12 16.79 11.60
CA MET A 117 1.31 17.35 12.27
C MET A 117 1.78 18.65 11.60
N LEU A 118 1.83 18.67 10.27
CA LEU A 118 2.23 19.85 9.51
C LEU A 118 1.25 21.02 9.65
N VAL A 119 -0.06 20.75 9.62
CA VAL A 119 -1.09 21.77 9.90
C VAL A 119 -0.93 22.30 11.33
N GLY A 120 -0.66 21.41 12.30
CA GLY A 120 -0.33 21.78 13.67
C GLY A 120 0.95 22.64 13.77
N PHE A 121 1.97 22.35 12.97
CA PHE A 121 3.22 23.12 12.93
C PHE A 121 2.98 24.57 12.50
N VAL A 122 2.11 24.81 11.52
CA VAL A 122 1.75 26.14 11.05
C VAL A 122 1.16 26.99 12.19
N ALA A 123 0.31 26.40 13.03
CA ALA A 123 -0.36 27.06 14.15
C ALA A 123 0.62 27.40 15.31
N THR A 124 1.00 28.68 15.41
CA THR A 124 1.85 29.20 16.51
C THR A 124 1.10 29.29 17.83
N ASN A 125 -0.20 29.59 17.79
CA ASN A 125 -1.05 29.67 18.98
C ASN A 125 -1.28 28.25 19.55
N PRO A 126 -0.84 27.98 20.79
CA PRO A 126 -0.99 26.66 21.41
C PRO A 126 -2.44 26.16 21.46
N LYS A 127 -3.42 27.02 21.76
CA LYS A 127 -4.83 26.60 21.85
C LYS A 127 -5.36 26.12 20.50
N LEU A 128 -5.08 26.88 19.44
CA LEU A 128 -5.48 26.51 18.09
C LEU A 128 -4.77 25.24 17.62
N ARG A 129 -3.46 25.14 17.85
CA ARG A 129 -2.67 23.94 17.51
C ARG A 129 -3.21 22.70 18.22
N MET A 130 -3.49 22.80 19.52
CA MET A 130 -4.04 21.68 20.29
C MET A 130 -5.43 21.27 19.81
N GLY A 131 -6.26 22.23 19.38
CA GLY A 131 -7.54 21.93 18.73
C GLY A 131 -7.37 21.18 17.41
N ILE A 132 -6.48 21.65 16.53
CA ILE A 132 -6.17 21.02 15.24
C ILE A 132 -5.65 19.59 15.44
N LEU A 133 -4.60 19.43 16.25
CA LEU A 133 -3.99 18.13 16.50
C LEU A 133 -4.98 17.19 17.20
N GLY A 134 -5.74 17.69 18.18
CA GLY A 134 -6.69 16.88 18.94
C GLY A 134 -7.80 16.33 18.06
N THR A 135 -8.44 17.19 17.26
CA THR A 135 -9.48 16.77 16.32
C THR A 135 -8.93 15.87 15.22
N GLY A 136 -7.77 16.22 14.64
CA GLY A 136 -7.15 15.43 13.57
C GLY A 136 -6.74 14.04 14.04
N PHE A 137 -6.07 13.92 15.18
CA PHE A 137 -5.67 12.62 15.73
C PHE A 137 -6.86 11.79 16.23
N ALA A 138 -7.90 12.42 16.78
CA ALA A 138 -9.12 11.69 17.12
C ALA A 138 -9.81 11.12 15.87
N ALA A 139 -9.88 11.90 14.78
CA ALA A 139 -10.42 11.43 13.51
C ALA A 139 -9.60 10.26 12.93
N ILE A 140 -8.27 10.37 12.94
CA ILE A 140 -7.38 9.27 12.50
C ILE A 140 -7.59 8.03 13.37
N PHE A 141 -7.62 8.16 14.70
CA PHE A 141 -7.83 7.03 15.60
C PHE A 141 -9.16 6.32 15.34
N VAL A 142 -10.25 7.09 15.20
CA VAL A 142 -11.58 6.53 14.90
C VAL A 142 -11.57 5.83 13.55
N TRP A 143 -11.00 6.47 12.51
CA TRP A 143 -10.90 5.87 11.18
C TRP A 143 -10.10 4.57 11.21
N MET A 144 -8.91 4.57 11.81
CA MET A 144 -8.09 3.37 12.01
C MET A 144 -8.84 2.26 12.73
N TYR A 145 -9.57 2.60 13.80
CA TYR A 145 -10.32 1.63 14.59
C TYR A 145 -11.43 0.98 13.77
N LEU A 146 -12.21 1.79 13.05
CA LEU A 146 -13.25 1.30 12.16
C LEU A 146 -12.65 0.40 11.07
N THR A 147 -11.59 0.84 10.40
CA THR A 147 -10.95 0.03 9.36
C THR A 147 -10.46 -1.32 9.89
N MET A 148 -9.78 -1.33 11.04
CA MET A 148 -9.11 -2.52 11.55
C MET A 148 -10.05 -3.50 12.27
N TYR A 149 -11.10 -3.01 12.93
CA TYR A 149 -11.86 -3.84 13.88
C TYR A 149 -13.38 -3.79 13.72
N SER A 150 -13.95 -2.91 12.88
CA SER A 150 -15.40 -2.95 12.62
C SER A 150 -15.76 -3.90 11.49
N ASP A 151 -17.02 -4.32 11.47
CA ASP A 151 -17.58 -5.10 10.36
C ASP A 151 -17.44 -4.32 9.04
N ASP A 152 -17.05 -5.02 7.98
CA ASP A 152 -16.70 -4.51 6.65
C ASP A 152 -15.70 -3.33 6.66
N GLY A 153 -14.90 -3.22 7.72
CA GLY A 153 -13.91 -2.16 7.91
C GLY A 153 -12.89 -2.07 6.78
N ILE A 154 -12.59 -3.19 6.09
CA ILE A 154 -11.71 -3.21 4.91
C ILE A 154 -12.19 -2.26 3.80
N ALA A 155 -13.49 -1.95 3.73
CA ALA A 155 -14.02 -0.98 2.76
C ALA A 155 -13.51 0.45 2.99
N LEU A 156 -12.96 0.75 4.18
CA LEU A 156 -12.34 2.04 4.51
C LEU A 156 -10.86 2.13 4.14
N GLU A 157 -10.27 1.05 3.58
CA GLU A 157 -8.92 1.08 3.00
C GLU A 157 -8.86 1.80 1.65
N ASN A 158 -7.66 2.19 1.22
CA ASN A 158 -7.47 2.79 -0.10
C ASN A 158 -7.70 1.77 -1.22
N GLY A 159 -8.31 2.21 -2.34
CA GLY A 159 -8.58 1.34 -3.49
C GLY A 159 -7.34 0.65 -4.09
N GLY A 160 -6.19 1.32 -4.12
CA GLY A 160 -4.94 0.73 -4.60
C GLY A 160 -4.40 -0.36 -3.67
N PHE A 161 -4.65 -0.29 -2.36
CA PHE A 161 -4.31 -1.37 -1.44
C PHE A 161 -5.20 -2.60 -1.69
N ILE A 162 -6.50 -2.38 -1.86
CA ILE A 162 -7.46 -3.43 -2.21
C ILE A 162 -7.11 -4.08 -3.56
N TYR A 163 -6.80 -3.27 -4.57
CA TYR A 163 -6.34 -3.74 -5.87
C TYR A 163 -5.08 -4.60 -5.75
N ALA A 164 -4.06 -4.13 -5.04
CA ALA A 164 -2.82 -4.89 -4.86
C ALA A 164 -3.04 -6.22 -4.14
N MET A 165 -3.95 -6.26 -3.14
CA MET A 165 -4.33 -7.52 -2.49
C MET A 165 -4.99 -8.49 -3.47
N VAL A 166 -5.96 -8.05 -4.26
CA VAL A 166 -6.63 -8.91 -5.25
C VAL A 166 -5.63 -9.40 -6.30
N ASN A 167 -4.85 -8.51 -6.90
CA ASN A 167 -3.91 -8.85 -7.96
C ASN A 167 -2.87 -9.90 -7.49
N SER A 168 -2.40 -9.81 -6.25
CA SER A 168 -1.48 -10.82 -5.70
C SER A 168 -2.09 -12.22 -5.51
N LEU A 169 -3.42 -12.35 -5.52
CA LEU A 169 -4.13 -13.63 -5.45
C LEU A 169 -4.61 -14.14 -6.82
N ASP A 170 -4.52 -13.34 -7.88
CA ASP A 170 -5.32 -13.53 -9.10
C ASP A 170 -4.77 -14.54 -10.13
N GLN A 171 -4.39 -15.74 -9.68
CA GLN A 171 -4.46 -16.92 -10.56
C GLN A 171 -5.57 -17.89 -10.19
N ASP A 172 -6.20 -17.78 -9.02
CA ASP A 172 -7.38 -18.60 -8.72
C ASP A 172 -8.60 -18.21 -9.60
N ALA A 173 -8.57 -17.04 -10.26
CA ALA A 173 -9.53 -16.65 -11.29
C ALA A 173 -9.08 -17.01 -12.72
N SER A 174 -7.94 -17.71 -12.87
CA SER A 174 -7.54 -18.34 -14.13
C SER A 174 -8.18 -19.71 -14.36
N ASP A 175 -8.98 -20.20 -13.39
CA ASP A 175 -10.23 -20.87 -13.76
C ASP A 175 -11.10 -19.81 -14.42
N LYS A 176 -11.12 -19.85 -15.76
CA LYS A 176 -11.77 -18.94 -16.72
C LYS A 176 -13.27 -18.68 -16.47
N ASP A 177 -13.61 -18.10 -15.33
CA ASP A 177 -15.00 -17.81 -14.96
C ASP A 177 -15.16 -16.49 -14.17
N ALA A 178 -14.11 -15.65 -13.99
CA ALA A 178 -14.30 -14.41 -13.21
C ALA A 178 -13.31 -13.24 -13.43
N SER A 179 -12.61 -13.12 -14.56
CA SER A 179 -11.88 -11.87 -14.85
C SER A 179 -12.78 -10.85 -15.55
N ALA A 180 -12.47 -9.55 -15.42
CA ALA A 180 -13.37 -8.45 -15.78
C ALA A 180 -13.74 -8.35 -17.27
N GLY A 181 -13.05 -9.06 -18.17
CA GLY A 181 -13.48 -9.27 -19.56
C GLY A 181 -14.40 -10.49 -19.76
N ASP A 182 -14.27 -11.52 -18.92
CA ASP A 182 -15.14 -12.70 -18.93
C ASP A 182 -16.50 -12.45 -18.27
N LEU A 183 -16.67 -11.39 -17.48
CA LEU A 183 -18.00 -10.95 -17.05
C LEU A 183 -18.82 -10.40 -18.22
N ASP A 184 -18.20 -9.74 -19.21
CA ASP A 184 -18.89 -9.28 -20.42
C ASP A 184 -19.17 -10.45 -21.38
N ALA A 185 -18.19 -11.33 -21.61
CA ALA A 185 -18.36 -12.52 -22.45
C ALA A 185 -19.29 -13.58 -21.82
N GLY A 186 -19.18 -13.77 -20.50
CA GLY A 186 -20.02 -14.65 -19.69
C GLY A 186 -21.43 -14.10 -19.52
N ALA A 187 -21.61 -12.80 -19.27
CA ALA A 187 -22.93 -12.18 -19.30
C ALA A 187 -23.54 -12.24 -20.70
N ALA A 188 -22.76 -12.07 -21.77
CA ALA A 188 -23.22 -12.24 -23.15
C ALA A 188 -23.60 -13.70 -23.47
N LEU A 189 -22.87 -14.69 -22.94
CA LEU A 189 -23.19 -16.11 -23.07
C LEU A 189 -24.45 -16.47 -22.29
N ILE A 190 -24.58 -15.99 -21.05
CA ILE A 190 -25.76 -16.14 -20.20
C ILE A 190 -26.97 -15.47 -20.89
N ALA A 191 -26.81 -14.28 -21.47
CA ALA A 191 -27.86 -13.60 -22.22
C ALA A 191 -28.33 -14.41 -23.44
N ARG A 192 -27.40 -14.95 -24.25
CA ARG A 192 -27.73 -15.85 -25.37
C ARG A 192 -28.42 -17.14 -24.92
N MET A 193 -27.98 -17.73 -23.81
CA MET A 193 -28.60 -18.91 -23.22
C MET A 193 -30.02 -18.60 -22.74
N LYS A 194 -30.23 -17.48 -22.03
CA LYS A 194 -31.55 -17.02 -21.59
C LYS A 194 -32.49 -16.73 -22.77
N GLU A 195 -31.96 -16.17 -23.86
CA GLU A 195 -32.71 -15.95 -25.10
C GLU A 195 -33.12 -17.26 -25.77
N SER A 196 -32.21 -18.24 -25.84
CA SER A 196 -32.53 -19.60 -26.35
C SER A 196 -33.56 -20.35 -25.49
N LEU A 197 -33.55 -20.13 -24.17
CA LEU A 197 -34.51 -20.69 -23.22
C LEU A 197 -35.89 -20.01 -23.34
N LYS A 198 -35.94 -18.68 -23.50
CA LYS A 198 -37.17 -17.93 -23.82
C LYS A 198 -37.76 -18.39 -25.16
N ALA A 199 -36.93 -18.61 -26.18
CA ALA A 199 -37.35 -19.16 -27.48
C ALA A 199 -37.90 -20.59 -27.38
N SER A 200 -37.52 -21.33 -26.34
CA SER A 200 -38.01 -22.69 -26.05
C SER A 200 -39.21 -22.73 -25.09
N GLY A 201 -39.78 -21.58 -24.74
CA GLY A 201 -40.99 -21.48 -23.91
C GLY A 201 -40.76 -21.65 -22.40
N VAL A 202 -39.52 -21.55 -21.94
CA VAL A 202 -39.17 -21.59 -20.51
C VAL A 202 -39.20 -20.17 -19.94
N GLU A 203 -39.96 -19.94 -18.87
CA GLU A 203 -39.94 -18.66 -18.16
C GLU A 203 -38.61 -18.47 -17.44
N VAL A 204 -37.90 -17.39 -17.77
CA VAL A 204 -36.61 -17.02 -17.17
C VAL A 204 -36.79 -15.69 -16.47
N GLU A 205 -36.51 -15.63 -15.16
CA GLU A 205 -36.49 -14.37 -14.40
C GLU A 205 -35.47 -13.40 -15.01
N GLU A 206 -35.91 -12.15 -15.24
CA GLU A 206 -35.03 -11.07 -15.67
C GLU A 206 -34.10 -10.69 -14.53
N ASP A 207 -32.79 -10.74 -14.78
CA ASP A 207 -31.84 -10.19 -13.80
C ASP A 207 -32.08 -8.69 -13.70
N LYS A 208 -32.16 -8.22 -12.46
CA LYS A 208 -32.15 -6.80 -12.15
C LYS A 208 -30.92 -6.18 -12.81
N PRO A 209 -31.03 -4.98 -13.41
CA PRO A 209 -29.88 -4.31 -14.01
C PRO A 209 -28.74 -4.31 -13.00
N GLU A 210 -27.59 -4.84 -13.44
CA GLU A 210 -26.36 -4.87 -12.67
C GLU A 210 -26.14 -3.45 -12.15
N LYS A 211 -26.16 -3.28 -10.82
CA LYS A 211 -25.90 -1.97 -10.23
C LYS A 211 -24.57 -1.50 -10.80
N ASP A 212 -24.46 -0.22 -11.14
CA ASP A 212 -23.18 0.42 -11.45
C ASP A 212 -22.32 0.44 -10.18
N ILE A 213 -21.69 -0.71 -9.87
CA ILE A 213 -20.89 -0.91 -8.66
C ILE A 213 -19.48 -0.42 -8.95
N THR A 214 -18.97 0.48 -8.11
CA THR A 214 -17.61 1.01 -8.26
C THR A 214 -16.58 -0.12 -8.34
N GLU A 215 -15.51 0.06 -9.12
CA GLU A 215 -14.41 -0.92 -9.25
C GLU A 215 -13.90 -1.43 -7.89
N LYS A 216 -13.73 -0.53 -6.92
CA LYS A 216 -13.33 -0.90 -5.55
C LYS A 216 -14.31 -1.89 -4.90
N GLN A 217 -15.62 -1.73 -5.11
CA GLN A 217 -16.61 -2.66 -4.58
C GLN A 217 -16.51 -4.03 -5.25
N ARG A 218 -16.29 -4.08 -6.57
CA ARG A 218 -16.04 -5.35 -7.28
C ARG A 218 -14.82 -6.09 -6.71
N LEU A 219 -13.74 -5.36 -6.40
CA LEU A 219 -12.55 -5.95 -5.78
C LEU A 219 -12.83 -6.45 -4.34
N LEU A 220 -13.61 -5.71 -3.55
CA LEU A 220 -14.02 -6.14 -2.22
C LEU A 220 -14.89 -7.40 -2.25
N ASP A 221 -15.83 -7.45 -3.20
CA ASP A 221 -16.68 -8.63 -3.41
C ASP A 221 -15.83 -9.84 -3.83
N SER A 222 -14.83 -9.64 -4.70
CA SER A 222 -13.85 -10.67 -5.08
C SER A 222 -13.09 -11.23 -3.88
N ILE A 223 -12.60 -10.37 -2.98
CA ILE A 223 -11.93 -10.79 -1.73
C ILE A 223 -12.86 -11.65 -0.89
N ARG A 224 -14.10 -11.20 -0.67
CA ARG A 224 -15.08 -11.91 0.15
C ARG A 224 -15.42 -13.27 -0.44
N ILE A 225 -15.74 -13.32 -1.73
CA ILE A 225 -16.05 -14.57 -2.44
C ILE A 225 -14.87 -15.54 -2.32
N THR A 226 -13.65 -15.05 -2.52
CA THR A 226 -12.43 -15.86 -2.44
C THR A 226 -12.19 -16.38 -1.01
N PHE A 227 -12.48 -15.58 0.02
CA PHE A 227 -12.43 -15.98 1.43
C PHE A 227 -13.44 -17.08 1.75
N GLU A 228 -14.69 -16.92 1.32
CA GLU A 228 -15.76 -17.88 1.58
C GLU A 228 -15.53 -19.20 0.80
N LYS A 229 -15.17 -19.11 -0.49
CA LYS A 229 -14.84 -20.27 -1.33
C LYS A 229 -13.67 -21.08 -0.77
N GLY A 230 -12.62 -20.41 -0.30
CA GLY A 230 -11.43 -21.07 0.27
C GLY A 230 -11.69 -21.94 1.50
N GLN A 231 -12.86 -21.80 2.14
CA GLN A 231 -13.25 -22.55 3.34
C GLN A 231 -14.32 -23.61 3.07
N GLN A 232 -14.84 -23.72 1.83
CA GLN A 232 -15.94 -24.64 1.50
C GLN A 232 -15.60 -26.12 1.75
N ASN A 233 -14.34 -26.49 1.56
CA ASN A 233 -13.86 -27.86 1.78
C ASN A 233 -13.42 -28.13 3.22
N GLN A 234 -13.46 -27.12 4.10
CA GLN A 234 -13.12 -27.26 5.51
C GLN A 234 -14.33 -27.72 6.33
N ASP A 235 -14.06 -28.42 7.43
CA ASP A 235 -15.06 -28.79 8.43
C ASP A 235 -15.83 -27.53 8.90
N PRO A 236 -17.18 -27.55 8.93
CA PRO A 236 -17.98 -26.41 9.36
C PRO A 236 -17.58 -25.79 10.70
N SER A 237 -17.05 -26.58 11.63
CA SER A 237 -16.57 -26.12 12.94
C SER A 237 -15.28 -25.30 12.89
N LEU A 238 -14.52 -25.41 11.80
CA LEU A 238 -13.25 -24.72 11.59
C LEU A 238 -13.39 -23.46 10.73
N ARG A 239 -14.56 -23.25 10.11
CA ARG A 239 -14.81 -22.10 9.25
C ARG A 239 -14.90 -20.82 10.07
N GLU A 240 -14.19 -19.80 9.63
CA GLU A 240 -14.26 -18.46 10.19
C GLU A 240 -15.36 -17.65 9.47
N PRO A 241 -16.34 -17.08 10.20
CA PRO A 241 -17.35 -16.22 9.58
C PRO A 241 -16.73 -14.93 9.06
N TRP A 242 -17.20 -14.45 7.91
CA TRP A 242 -16.81 -13.14 7.40
C TRP A 242 -17.29 -12.04 8.34
N ASN A 243 -16.35 -11.23 8.83
CA ASN A 243 -16.64 -9.93 9.43
C ASN A 243 -16.16 -8.78 8.55
N GLY A 244 -15.22 -9.00 7.62
CA GLY A 244 -14.75 -7.98 6.69
C GLY A 244 -13.92 -6.85 7.33
N SER A 245 -13.50 -6.98 8.58
CA SER A 245 -12.51 -6.09 9.18
C SER A 245 -11.17 -6.22 8.46
N ALA A 246 -10.39 -5.13 8.37
CA ALA A 246 -9.06 -5.23 7.76
C ALA A 246 -8.15 -6.20 8.53
N TYR A 247 -8.31 -6.33 9.85
CA TYR A 247 -7.57 -7.30 10.65
C TYR A 247 -7.83 -8.76 10.23
N GLN A 248 -9.09 -9.12 9.92
CA GLN A 248 -9.43 -10.44 9.40
C GLN A 248 -8.85 -10.62 7.98
N VAL A 249 -9.16 -9.68 7.09
CA VAL A 249 -8.81 -9.79 5.67
C VAL A 249 -7.30 -9.83 5.48
N MET A 250 -6.53 -8.99 6.16
CA MET A 250 -5.07 -8.98 6.06
C MET A 250 -4.46 -10.30 6.58
N GLY A 251 -4.96 -10.82 7.69
CA GLY A 251 -4.46 -12.09 8.25
C GLY A 251 -4.73 -13.27 7.32
N TRP A 252 -5.92 -13.34 6.75
CA TRP A 252 -6.30 -14.34 5.76
C TRP A 252 -5.48 -14.20 4.46
N HIS A 253 -5.42 -12.99 3.91
CA HIS A 253 -4.73 -12.68 2.65
C HIS A 253 -3.26 -13.03 2.73
N TYR A 254 -2.60 -12.68 3.84
CA TYR A 254 -1.19 -12.99 4.07
C TYR A 254 -0.94 -14.50 4.11
N GLY A 255 -1.76 -15.25 4.87
CA GLY A 255 -1.65 -16.71 4.92
C GLY A 255 -1.90 -17.36 3.56
N LYS A 256 -2.92 -16.90 2.83
CA LYS A 256 -3.24 -17.39 1.49
C LYS A 256 -2.11 -17.08 0.49
N SER A 257 -1.55 -15.88 0.53
CA SER A 257 -0.44 -15.46 -0.35
C SER A 257 0.82 -16.29 -0.12
N LEU A 258 1.20 -16.52 1.15
CA LEU A 258 2.35 -17.37 1.48
C LEU A 258 2.13 -18.82 1.04
N GLY A 259 0.94 -19.37 1.31
CA GLY A 259 0.59 -20.76 1.00
C GLY A 259 0.49 -21.09 -0.48
N ARG A 260 0.33 -20.07 -1.34
CA ARG A 260 0.24 -20.22 -2.79
C ARG A 260 1.51 -20.81 -3.40
N TYR A 261 2.66 -20.32 -2.97
CA TYR A 261 3.96 -20.76 -3.47
C TYR A 261 4.60 -21.78 -2.52
N PHE A 262 4.38 -21.62 -1.22
CA PHE A 262 5.03 -22.42 -0.19
C PHE A 262 3.96 -23.02 0.73
N ASN A 263 3.40 -24.17 0.38
CA ASN A 263 2.38 -24.81 1.21
C ASN A 263 2.98 -25.49 2.46
N ASN A 264 3.49 -24.69 3.39
CA ASN A 264 4.05 -25.10 4.67
C ASN A 264 3.32 -24.42 5.83
N GLN A 265 2.32 -25.10 6.38
CA GLN A 265 1.50 -24.56 7.45
C GLN A 265 2.26 -24.37 8.77
N GLU A 266 3.35 -25.12 9.01
CA GLU A 266 4.17 -24.99 10.22
C GLU A 266 4.89 -23.64 10.27
N GLU A 267 5.27 -23.09 9.12
CA GLU A 267 5.84 -21.74 9.00
C GLU A 267 4.76 -20.66 8.88
N ILE A 268 3.73 -20.90 8.06
CA ILE A 268 2.72 -19.88 7.73
C ILE A 268 1.91 -19.47 8.96
N VAL A 269 1.46 -20.43 9.78
CA VAL A 269 0.58 -20.13 10.92
C VAL A 269 1.26 -19.20 11.93
N PRO A 270 2.52 -19.44 12.36
CA PRO A 270 3.28 -18.49 13.16
C PRO A 270 3.49 -17.12 12.49
N MET A 271 3.73 -17.07 11.17
CA MET A 271 3.90 -15.82 10.44
C MET A 271 2.61 -14.99 10.43
N VAL A 272 1.45 -15.60 10.18
CA VAL A 272 0.13 -14.95 10.25
C VAL A 272 -0.15 -14.43 11.66
N LYS A 273 0.18 -15.22 12.69
CA LYS A 273 0.07 -14.77 14.10
C LYS A 273 0.96 -13.56 14.37
N THR A 274 2.18 -13.55 13.84
CA THR A 274 3.12 -12.44 13.96
C THR A 274 2.59 -11.19 13.25
N LEU A 275 2.03 -11.34 12.05
CA LEU A 275 1.36 -10.24 11.35
C LEU A 275 0.21 -9.66 12.17
N LYS A 276 -0.70 -10.51 12.66
CA LYS A 276 -1.83 -10.08 13.51
C LYS A 276 -1.34 -9.36 14.78
N MET A 277 -0.25 -9.82 15.39
CA MET A 277 0.38 -9.11 16.50
C MET A 277 0.95 -7.76 16.05
N ALA A 278 1.65 -7.70 14.91
CA ALA A 278 2.22 -6.48 14.37
C ALA A 278 1.15 -5.42 14.06
N ILE A 279 0.00 -5.82 13.49
CA ILE A 279 -1.15 -4.91 13.26
C ILE A 279 -1.59 -4.26 14.58
N ASN A 280 -1.77 -5.05 15.65
CA ASN A 280 -2.13 -4.53 16.96
C ASN A 280 -1.03 -3.60 17.52
N VAL A 281 0.24 -4.00 17.44
CA VAL A 281 1.38 -3.20 17.91
C VAL A 281 1.46 -1.86 17.19
N VAL A 282 1.31 -1.83 15.87
CA VAL A 282 1.31 -0.60 15.08
C VAL A 282 0.09 0.26 15.39
N PHE A 283 -1.10 -0.34 15.53
CA PHE A 283 -2.31 0.39 15.92
C PHE A 283 -2.14 1.10 17.28
N PHE A 284 -1.72 0.38 18.32
CA PHE A 284 -1.52 0.97 19.64
C PHE A 284 -0.30 1.89 19.68
N GLY A 285 0.75 1.58 18.92
CA GLY A 285 1.95 2.40 18.77
C GLY A 285 1.64 3.77 18.17
N LEU A 286 0.87 3.81 17.09
CA LEU A 286 0.41 5.06 16.47
C LEU A 286 -0.55 5.84 17.37
N SER A 287 -1.44 5.14 18.08
CA SER A 287 -2.33 5.76 19.07
C SER A 287 -1.54 6.42 20.20
N ALA A 288 -0.51 5.74 20.71
CA ALA A 288 0.40 6.28 21.71
C ALA A 288 1.25 7.43 21.16
N ALA A 289 1.72 7.34 19.92
CA ALA A 289 2.46 8.41 19.25
C ALA A 289 1.60 9.68 19.08
N MET A 290 0.33 9.53 18.69
CA MET A 290 -0.62 10.64 18.62
C MET A 290 -0.82 11.32 19.98
N LEU A 291 -1.04 10.53 21.04
CA LEU A 291 -1.18 11.04 22.41
C LEU A 291 0.10 11.73 22.89
N PHE A 292 1.26 11.12 22.64
CA PHE A 292 2.56 11.70 22.94
C PHE A 292 2.73 13.04 22.24
N MET A 293 2.44 13.11 20.93
CA MET A 293 2.55 14.35 20.16
C MET A 293 1.61 15.44 20.69
N LEU A 294 0.39 15.11 21.12
CA LEU A 294 -0.52 16.06 21.78
C LEU A 294 0.06 16.62 23.08
N ILE A 295 0.72 15.79 23.88
CA ILE A 295 1.28 16.23 25.16
C ILE A 295 2.57 17.01 24.95
N ALA A 296 3.46 16.50 24.11
CA ALA A 296 4.80 17.02 23.89
C ALA A 296 4.81 18.37 23.18
N THR A 297 3.86 18.61 22.28
CA THR A 297 3.81 19.84 21.45
C THR A 297 3.01 20.99 22.05
N ARG A 298 2.56 20.88 23.31
CA ARG A 298 1.78 21.93 24.00
C ARG A 298 2.50 23.27 24.09
N ARG A 299 3.82 23.27 24.20
CA ARG A 299 4.65 24.49 24.33
C ARG A 299 5.33 24.82 23.00
N THR A 300 5.01 25.98 22.43
CA THR A 300 5.65 26.48 21.19
C THR A 300 7.13 26.79 21.44
N GLY A 301 8.00 26.51 20.45
CA GLY A 301 9.42 26.87 20.48
C GLY A 301 10.33 25.99 21.34
N LYS A 302 9.78 25.03 22.08
CA LYS A 302 10.57 24.00 22.78
C LYS A 302 10.98 22.87 21.85
N LEU A 303 11.92 22.03 22.29
CA LEU A 303 12.47 20.91 21.52
C LEU A 303 11.36 20.05 20.85
N PHE A 304 10.35 19.67 21.62
CA PHE A 304 9.27 18.79 21.15
C PHE A 304 8.33 19.42 20.11
N TYR A 305 8.25 20.75 20.03
CA TYR A 305 7.47 21.41 18.97
C TYR A 305 8.06 21.11 17.58
N TRP A 306 9.37 20.95 17.48
CA TRP A 306 10.06 20.66 16.23
C TRP A 306 9.78 19.25 15.69
N LEU A 307 9.28 18.32 16.53
CA LEU A 307 8.87 17.00 16.07
C LEU A 307 7.76 17.06 15.01
N LEU A 308 6.91 18.11 15.05
CA LEU A 308 5.84 18.31 14.07
C LEU A 308 6.34 18.52 12.63
N VAL A 309 7.60 18.92 12.46
CA VAL A 309 8.21 19.14 11.13
C VAL A 309 9.36 18.19 10.87
N VAL A 310 10.17 17.83 11.88
CA VAL A 310 11.33 16.95 11.71
C VAL A 310 10.93 15.51 11.36
N ILE A 311 9.85 14.99 11.96
CA ILE A 311 9.38 13.64 11.65
C ILE A 311 8.92 13.55 10.18
N PRO A 312 8.00 14.42 9.68
CA PRO A 312 7.66 14.44 8.26
C PRO A 312 8.88 14.70 7.36
N LEU A 313 9.78 15.61 7.73
CA LEU A 313 10.99 15.92 6.95
C LEU A 313 11.90 14.70 6.76
N ALA A 314 11.90 13.75 7.70
CA ALA A 314 12.69 12.54 7.62
C ALA A 314 12.04 11.40 6.79
N LEU A 315 10.88 11.63 6.17
CA LEU A 315 10.17 10.65 5.34
C LEU A 315 11.05 9.92 4.30
N PRO A 316 11.89 10.59 3.47
CA PRO A 316 12.74 9.88 2.50
C PRO A 316 13.79 8.99 3.14
N PHE A 317 14.28 9.37 4.32
CA PHE A 317 15.20 8.52 5.05
C PHE A 317 14.50 7.26 5.58
N PHE A 318 13.33 7.43 6.21
CA PHE A 318 12.56 6.29 6.72
C PHE A 318 12.15 5.32 5.60
N PHE A 319 11.71 5.85 4.45
CA PHE A 319 11.38 5.03 3.29
C PHE A 319 12.55 4.15 2.84
N VAL A 320 13.76 4.72 2.66
CA VAL A 320 14.93 3.93 2.21
C VAL A 320 15.33 2.88 3.24
N VAL A 321 15.27 3.21 4.53
CA VAL A 321 15.58 2.26 5.61
C VAL A 321 14.60 1.09 5.60
N GLU A 322 13.30 1.38 5.50
CA GLU A 322 12.25 0.37 5.49
C GLU A 322 12.32 -0.51 4.23
N TYR A 323 12.45 0.12 3.06
CA TYR A 323 12.63 -0.58 1.79
C TYR A 323 13.84 -1.52 1.82
N ALA A 324 14.99 -1.04 2.29
CA ALA A 324 16.18 -1.86 2.44
C ALA A 324 15.98 -2.99 3.46
N ALA A 325 15.30 -2.74 4.59
CA ALA A 325 15.03 -3.76 5.60
C ALA A 325 14.17 -4.91 5.04
N TRP A 326 13.15 -4.59 4.24
CA TRP A 326 12.32 -5.60 3.58
C TRP A 326 13.08 -6.37 2.51
N LEU A 327 13.90 -5.71 1.69
CA LEU A 327 14.77 -6.42 0.74
C LEU A 327 15.75 -7.35 1.46
N TRP A 328 16.34 -6.90 2.57
CA TRP A 328 17.19 -7.74 3.40
C TRP A 328 16.44 -8.97 3.91
N TRP A 329 15.23 -8.76 4.43
CA TRP A 329 14.37 -9.84 4.92
C TRP A 329 14.07 -10.85 3.81
N PHE A 330 13.72 -10.41 2.60
CA PHE A 330 13.47 -11.31 1.47
C PHE A 330 14.69 -12.17 1.12
N GLY A 331 15.89 -11.59 1.08
CA GLY A 331 17.10 -12.31 0.71
C GLY A 331 17.75 -13.13 1.84
N HIS A 332 17.28 -12.98 3.09
CA HIS A 332 17.79 -13.72 4.26
C HIS A 332 16.76 -14.65 4.90
N SER A 333 15.48 -14.53 4.52
CA SER A 333 14.38 -15.39 4.97
C SER A 333 13.92 -16.29 3.84
N LEU A 334 14.88 -17.04 3.27
CA LEU A 334 14.63 -17.93 2.14
C LEU A 334 14.00 -19.24 2.63
N ASN A 335 12.96 -19.67 1.92
CA ASN A 335 12.25 -20.92 2.16
C ASN A 335 13.02 -22.11 1.59
N GLU A 336 13.07 -23.22 2.33
CA GLU A 336 13.76 -24.45 1.92
C GLU A 336 13.06 -25.18 0.75
N MET A 337 11.78 -24.89 0.50
CA MET A 337 11.03 -25.46 -0.64
C MET A 337 11.33 -24.80 -1.98
N GLY A 338 12.21 -23.79 -2.03
CA GLY A 338 12.68 -23.21 -3.29
C GLY A 338 13.39 -24.25 -4.16
N ALA A 339 13.10 -24.27 -5.46
CA ALA A 339 13.70 -25.23 -6.40
C ALA A 339 15.23 -25.09 -6.50
N PHE A 340 15.75 -23.87 -6.31
CA PHE A 340 17.18 -23.56 -6.31
C PHE A 340 17.60 -22.99 -4.96
N THR A 341 18.53 -23.69 -4.31
CA THR A 341 19.15 -23.18 -3.08
C THR A 341 20.17 -22.10 -3.44
N VAL A 342 19.85 -20.85 -3.07
CA VAL A 342 20.78 -19.72 -3.15
C VAL A 342 21.30 -19.37 -1.76
N LYS A 343 22.53 -18.85 -1.67
CA LYS A 343 23.04 -18.32 -0.41
C LYS A 343 22.27 -17.05 -0.04
N PRO A 344 22.08 -16.77 1.26
CA PRO A 344 21.52 -15.49 1.69
C PRO A 344 22.22 -14.32 1.01
N PHE A 345 21.44 -13.38 0.51
CA PHE A 345 21.94 -12.24 -0.25
C PHE A 345 21.09 -11.00 0.04
N MET A 346 21.56 -9.85 -0.44
CA MET A 346 20.80 -8.61 -0.38
C MET A 346 20.30 -8.30 -1.80
N PRO A 347 18.98 -8.33 -2.06
CA PRO A 347 18.42 -7.79 -3.29
C PRO A 347 18.88 -6.34 -3.48
N THR A 348 19.09 -5.94 -4.74
CA THR A 348 19.66 -4.63 -5.06
C THR A 348 18.77 -3.50 -4.56
N VAL A 349 19.25 -2.76 -3.55
CA VAL A 349 18.55 -1.57 -3.02
C VAL A 349 18.61 -0.41 -4.01
N PHE A 350 19.78 -0.18 -4.60
CA PHE A 350 20.00 0.90 -5.55
C PHE A 350 21.09 0.50 -6.56
N GLY A 351 20.86 0.81 -7.83
CA GLY A 351 21.80 0.55 -8.91
C GLY A 351 21.54 -0.79 -9.60
N GLN A 352 22.63 -1.47 -9.96
CA GLN A 352 22.59 -2.75 -10.67
C GLN A 352 23.22 -3.84 -9.81
N GLY A 353 22.60 -5.01 -9.81
CA GLY A 353 23.14 -6.21 -9.18
C GLY A 353 22.88 -7.44 -10.02
N LYS A 354 23.39 -8.58 -9.58
CA LYS A 354 23.21 -9.86 -10.27
C LYS A 354 22.96 -10.97 -9.28
N VAL A 355 21.92 -11.75 -9.53
CA VAL A 355 21.57 -12.95 -8.75
C VAL A 355 21.35 -14.08 -9.74
N ALA A 356 22.24 -15.08 -9.69
CA ALA A 356 22.30 -16.13 -10.70
C ALA A 356 22.37 -15.57 -12.14
N GLN A 357 21.39 -15.87 -12.99
CA GLN A 357 21.31 -15.37 -14.38
C GLN A 357 20.51 -14.07 -14.51
N PHE A 358 19.92 -13.58 -13.43
CA PHE A 358 19.13 -12.36 -13.42
C PHE A 358 20.01 -11.16 -13.09
N SER A 359 19.92 -10.12 -13.91
CA SER A 359 20.40 -8.79 -13.57
C SER A 359 19.25 -8.01 -12.95
N THR A 360 19.49 -7.38 -11.81
CA THR A 360 18.50 -6.60 -11.08
C THR A 360 18.83 -5.12 -11.20
N HIS A 361 17.84 -4.33 -11.60
CA HIS A 361 17.92 -2.87 -11.70
C HIS A 361 16.96 -2.27 -10.67
N SER A 362 17.44 -1.35 -9.84
CA SER A 362 16.64 -0.75 -8.77
C SER A 362 16.94 0.73 -8.62
N TYR A 363 15.94 1.58 -8.83
CA TYR A 363 16.13 3.03 -8.84
C TYR A 363 14.90 3.79 -8.33
N PRO A 364 15.11 5.01 -7.80
CA PRO A 364 14.01 5.89 -7.44
C PRO A 364 13.17 6.27 -8.65
N ASP A 365 11.88 6.44 -8.41
CA ASP A 365 10.91 6.96 -9.37
C ASP A 365 10.39 8.35 -8.91
N ILE A 366 9.41 8.90 -9.62
CA ILE A 366 8.90 10.26 -9.42
C ILE A 366 8.41 10.49 -7.98
N GLY A 367 7.80 9.50 -7.33
CA GLY A 367 7.35 9.56 -5.94
C GLY A 367 8.48 9.81 -4.96
N PHE A 368 9.67 9.22 -5.17
CA PHE A 368 10.83 9.50 -4.33
C PHE A 368 11.38 10.91 -4.57
N LEU A 369 11.39 11.39 -5.82
CA LEU A 369 11.76 12.77 -6.12
C LEU A 369 10.80 13.77 -5.45
N LEU A 370 9.49 13.51 -5.49
CA LEU A 370 8.49 14.29 -4.76
C LEU A 370 8.76 14.28 -3.24
N MET A 371 9.21 13.15 -2.69
CA MET A 371 9.59 13.02 -1.29
C MET A 371 10.80 13.86 -0.89
N LEU A 372 11.78 14.00 -1.80
CA LEU A 372 12.91 14.92 -1.63
C LEU A 372 12.47 16.39 -1.69
N ILE A 373 11.62 16.75 -2.65
CA ILE A 373 11.05 18.11 -2.77
C ILE A 373 10.26 18.47 -1.50
N PHE A 374 9.44 17.54 -1.01
CA PHE A 374 8.73 17.69 0.26
C PHE A 374 9.67 18.01 1.42
N SER A 375 10.78 17.28 1.54
CA SER A 375 11.78 17.49 2.60
C SER A 375 12.49 18.85 2.48
N VAL A 376 12.75 19.31 1.25
CA VAL A 376 13.31 20.65 0.99
C VAL A 376 12.33 21.76 1.39
N LEU A 377 11.05 21.63 1.03
CA LEU A 377 10.01 22.59 1.41
C LEU A 377 9.86 22.69 2.94
N LEU A 378 9.85 21.54 3.62
CA LEU A 378 9.78 21.50 5.08
C LEU A 378 11.04 22.05 5.75
N SER A 379 12.22 21.81 5.18
CA SER A 379 13.48 22.40 5.66
C SER A 379 13.43 23.92 5.58
N ALA A 380 12.97 24.48 4.46
CA ALA A 380 12.79 25.92 4.31
C ALA A 380 11.77 26.48 5.32
N ALA A 381 10.62 25.80 5.48
CA ALA A 381 9.58 26.20 6.45
C ALA A 381 10.12 26.19 7.89
N ALA A 382 10.88 25.16 8.26
CA ALA A 382 11.51 25.03 9.57
C ALA A 382 12.53 26.14 9.83
N LEU A 383 13.36 26.47 8.85
CA LEU A 383 14.35 27.56 8.96
C LEU A 383 13.69 28.93 9.13
N VAL A 384 12.63 29.23 8.37
CA VAL A 384 11.88 30.48 8.50
C VAL A 384 11.22 30.56 9.88
N ARG A 385 10.55 29.49 10.34
CA ARG A 385 9.95 29.43 11.67
C ARG A 385 10.99 29.58 12.78
N ARG A 386 12.20 29.03 12.60
CA ARG A 386 13.29 29.13 13.59
C ARG A 386 13.76 30.57 13.75
N ARG A 387 13.90 31.31 12.64
CA ARG A 387 14.25 32.74 12.66
C ARG A 387 13.16 33.55 13.36
N GLN A 388 11.91 33.33 12.98
CA GLN A 388 10.75 34.01 13.58
C GLN A 388 10.65 33.83 15.10
N LEU A 389 10.85 32.60 15.61
CA LEU A 389 10.78 32.34 17.05
C LEU A 389 11.94 33.00 17.81
N LYS A 390 13.15 33.03 17.23
CA LYS A 390 14.30 33.73 17.83
C LYS A 390 14.08 35.24 17.91
N GLU A 391 13.55 35.86 16.85
CA GLU A 391 13.24 37.30 16.81
C GLU A 391 12.22 37.68 17.90
N ASN A 392 11.22 36.83 18.13
CA ASN A 392 10.21 37.05 19.18
C ASN A 392 10.73 36.81 20.60
N ASP A 393 11.75 35.96 20.80
CA ASP A 393 12.37 35.74 22.12
C ASP A 393 13.35 36.89 22.49
N THR A 394 13.79 37.69 21.51
CA THR A 394 14.69 38.83 21.70
C THR A 394 13.99 40.18 21.90
N LEU A 395 12.66 40.22 21.76
CA LEU A 395 11.78 41.37 22.01
C LEU A 395 11.06 41.19 23.35
#